data_AF-A0A7W2CEK1-F1
#
_entry.id   AF-A0A7W2CEK1-F1
#
_cell.length_a   1.000
_cell.length_b   1.000
_cell.length_c   1.000
_cell.angle_alpha   90.00
_cell.angle_beta   90.00
_cell.angle_gamma   90.00
#
_symmetry.space_group_name_H-M   'P 1'
#
loop_
_entity.id
_entity.type
_entity.pdbx_description
1 polymer ?
#
loop_
_entity_poly.entity_id
_entity_poly.type
_entity_poly.pdbx_seq_one_letter_code
_entity_poly.pdbx_strand_id
1 'polypeptide(L)'
;MSDDPVYDACATFANELVSQGVCHAVVSPGSRSTPLTLTFAETPGIETWVRLDERSAAFFALGLAKSSGQPVVLICTSGTAAANYLPAICEANWSEIPLIILTANRPPELRDWGAGQTIDQTNIYGSNVRWFAELPIVSDPNLNWFQRTAARAFQSATGTRPGPVHLDWPFREPLEPKSQRQPLSRPPAIQLSRPVQTLDPATTKALAETFKQKPRGIVIAGPMTEGASWQEAVHNFCRRTGYPLLAEPLSQLRFNADGVAVINHHDHLLRGSWADTAAPDVVVRLGGPPTCKPLRIWLEKHKPQLVMFDPSSSWAEPSFTVSEIVNVNHQGLTELAEELEFCTPDEGWTDHWEKADQQARKAINNIIDTEPLLQPAVARELGRRLPEDHVLYVSNSMPVRDVDSFLEARLEPLWVMGNRGASGIDGVISSAAGVAAAGHHTTLLIGDLAFQHDIGGLLAVLKDSLSLTIIVLDDEGGGIFSYLPISGVADSSLFKEFFTTPQQLPIRKIAESIGIDYFEVTEINQLAELLKAPDRLRVIRIPVDRELDVDQHRRLAQAVATALSEL
;
A
#
# COMPACT_ATOMS: atom_id res chain seq x y z
N MET A 1 23.51 2.66 -40.23
CA MET A 1 22.35 1.96 -39.66
C MET A 1 22.91 0.88 -38.78
N SER A 2 22.42 0.76 -37.54
CA SER A 2 22.85 -0.31 -36.63
C SER A 2 22.50 -1.67 -37.22
N ASP A 3 23.32 -2.67 -36.92
CA ASP A 3 23.06 -4.04 -37.32
C ASP A 3 21.87 -4.63 -36.55
N ASP A 4 21.47 -4.00 -35.42
CA ASP A 4 20.36 -4.46 -34.58
C ASP A 4 19.38 -3.35 -34.13
N PRO A 5 18.48 -2.91 -35.03
CA PRO A 5 17.57 -1.79 -34.76
C PRO A 5 16.60 -2.03 -33.60
N VAL A 6 16.23 -3.28 -33.33
CA VAL A 6 15.32 -3.64 -32.22
C VAL A 6 15.97 -3.34 -30.88
N TYR A 7 17.22 -3.77 -30.71
CA TYR A 7 17.97 -3.55 -29.48
C TYR A 7 18.33 -2.07 -29.30
N ASP A 8 18.63 -1.34 -30.37
CA ASP A 8 18.84 0.10 -30.29
C ASP A 8 17.61 0.85 -29.76
N ALA A 9 16.41 0.45 -30.22
CA ALA A 9 15.15 1.02 -29.76
C ALA A 9 14.89 0.71 -28.29
N CYS A 10 15.06 -0.56 -27.87
CA CYS A 10 14.93 -0.95 -26.46
C CYS A 10 15.96 -0.23 -25.58
N ALA A 11 17.22 -0.11 -26.03
CA ALA A 11 18.29 0.52 -25.26
C ALA A 11 18.07 2.02 -25.12
N THR A 12 17.60 2.69 -26.17
CA THR A 12 17.22 4.11 -26.11
C THR A 12 16.10 4.33 -25.11
N PHE A 13 15.08 3.45 -25.13
CA PHE A 13 13.97 3.50 -24.17
C PHE A 13 14.45 3.30 -22.73
N ALA A 14 15.24 2.26 -22.46
CA ALA A 14 15.76 1.94 -21.13
C ALA A 14 16.69 3.05 -20.59
N ASN A 15 17.58 3.59 -21.42
CA ASN A 15 18.48 4.67 -21.03
C ASN A 15 17.75 5.96 -20.64
N GLU A 16 16.65 6.28 -21.33
CA GLU A 16 15.83 7.43 -20.95
C GLU A 16 15.16 7.17 -19.59
N LEU A 17 14.59 5.98 -19.34
CA LEU A 17 14.00 5.65 -18.04
C LEU A 17 15.01 5.76 -16.89
N VAL A 18 16.24 5.26 -17.09
CA VAL A 18 17.33 5.43 -16.10
C VAL A 18 17.61 6.91 -15.85
N SER A 19 17.61 7.72 -16.90
CA SER A 19 17.85 9.16 -16.78
C SER A 19 16.73 9.89 -16.02
N GLN A 20 15.53 9.30 -15.97
CA GLN A 20 14.41 9.78 -15.15
C GLN A 20 14.42 9.23 -13.72
N GLY A 21 15.35 8.32 -13.37
CA GLY A 21 15.50 7.76 -12.03
C GLY A 21 14.94 6.35 -11.84
N VAL A 22 14.49 5.68 -12.91
CA VAL A 22 14.07 4.27 -12.82
C VAL A 22 15.29 3.38 -12.56
N CYS A 23 15.22 2.62 -11.47
CA CYS A 23 16.34 1.81 -10.97
C CYS A 23 16.03 0.30 -10.93
N HIS A 24 14.78 -0.13 -11.08
CA HIS A 24 14.41 -1.54 -11.00
C HIS A 24 13.57 -2.00 -12.20
N ALA A 25 13.85 -3.22 -12.66
CA ALA A 25 13.00 -3.94 -13.59
C ALA A 25 12.75 -5.38 -13.12
N VAL A 26 11.48 -5.75 -12.99
CA VAL A 26 11.04 -7.10 -12.66
C VAL A 26 10.69 -7.84 -13.95
N VAL A 27 11.31 -8.99 -14.17
CA VAL A 27 11.26 -9.73 -15.42
C VAL A 27 10.68 -11.12 -15.19
N SER A 28 9.63 -11.42 -15.93
CA SER A 28 9.07 -12.76 -16.06
C SER A 28 9.60 -13.43 -17.34
N PRO A 29 10.15 -14.65 -17.25
CA PRO A 29 10.93 -15.25 -18.34
C PRO A 29 10.06 -15.61 -19.54
N GLY A 30 10.58 -15.42 -20.75
CA GLY A 30 9.94 -15.93 -21.96
C GLY A 30 10.65 -15.51 -23.25
N SER A 31 10.37 -16.24 -24.34
CA SER A 31 11.08 -16.05 -25.61
C SER A 31 10.76 -14.71 -26.27
N ARG A 32 9.48 -14.31 -26.38
CA ARG A 32 9.09 -13.09 -27.11
C ARG A 32 9.64 -11.81 -26.48
N SER A 33 9.86 -11.81 -25.16
CA SER A 33 10.44 -10.70 -24.40
C SER A 33 11.97 -10.67 -24.40
N THR A 34 12.65 -11.51 -25.20
CA THR A 34 14.12 -11.56 -25.28
C THR A 34 14.76 -10.18 -25.50
N PRO A 35 14.30 -9.33 -26.46
CA PRO A 35 14.93 -8.02 -26.68
C PRO A 35 14.85 -7.11 -25.46
N LEU A 36 13.69 -7.05 -24.80
CA LEU A 36 13.49 -6.25 -23.59
C LEU A 36 14.31 -6.79 -22.42
N THR A 37 14.20 -8.09 -22.15
CA THR A 37 14.88 -8.76 -21.03
C THR A 37 16.37 -8.54 -21.09
N LEU A 38 16.97 -8.86 -22.24
CA LEU A 38 18.41 -8.73 -22.43
C LEU A 38 18.86 -7.27 -22.41
N THR A 39 18.05 -6.33 -22.86
CA THR A 39 18.39 -4.90 -22.82
C THR A 39 18.37 -4.36 -21.39
N PHE A 40 17.29 -4.61 -20.63
CA PHE A 40 17.17 -4.11 -19.26
C PHE A 40 18.20 -4.74 -18.33
N ALA A 41 18.51 -6.03 -18.49
CA ALA A 41 19.54 -6.73 -17.72
C ALA A 41 20.96 -6.17 -17.93
N GLU A 42 21.23 -5.56 -19.09
CA GLU A 42 22.54 -4.98 -19.40
C GLU A 42 22.58 -3.46 -19.25
N THR A 43 21.45 -2.81 -18.96
CA THR A 43 21.38 -1.34 -18.86
C THR A 43 21.97 -0.88 -17.53
N PRO A 44 23.08 -0.11 -17.51
CA PRO A 44 23.68 0.33 -16.26
C PRO A 44 22.75 1.28 -15.50
N GLY A 45 22.56 1.01 -14.21
CA GLY A 45 21.65 1.75 -13.33
C GLY A 45 20.31 1.04 -13.09
N ILE A 46 20.05 -0.09 -13.76
CA ILE A 46 18.88 -0.93 -13.52
C ILE A 46 19.31 -2.21 -12.82
N GLU A 47 18.74 -2.47 -11.65
CA GLU A 47 18.75 -3.77 -11.01
C GLU A 47 17.58 -4.62 -11.55
N THR A 48 17.88 -5.85 -11.96
CA THR A 48 16.89 -6.76 -12.56
C THR A 48 16.53 -7.90 -11.62
N TRP A 49 15.22 -8.10 -11.44
CA TRP A 49 14.66 -9.12 -10.56
C TRP A 49 13.91 -10.14 -11.40
N VAL A 50 14.36 -11.39 -11.40
CA VAL A 50 13.68 -12.45 -12.16
C VAL A 50 12.67 -13.16 -11.28
N ARG A 51 11.42 -13.22 -11.74
CA ARG A 51 10.30 -13.88 -11.05
C ARG A 51 9.57 -14.78 -12.03
N LEU A 52 9.34 -16.03 -11.65
CA LEU A 52 8.75 -17.03 -12.56
C LEU A 52 7.24 -16.81 -12.74
N ASP A 53 6.53 -16.62 -11.63
CA ASP A 53 5.08 -16.38 -11.61
C ASP A 53 4.80 -14.89 -11.86
N GLU A 54 4.16 -14.57 -12.97
CA GLU A 54 3.85 -13.19 -13.36
C GLU A 54 2.99 -12.45 -12.32
N ARG A 55 2.04 -13.12 -11.67
CA ARG A 55 1.19 -12.47 -10.66
C ARG A 55 2.05 -12.04 -9.48
N SER A 56 2.88 -12.94 -8.96
CA SER A 56 3.82 -12.62 -7.88
C SER A 56 4.87 -11.59 -8.33
N ALA A 57 5.34 -11.65 -9.57
CA ALA A 57 6.25 -10.66 -10.14
C ALA A 57 5.67 -9.24 -10.11
N ALA A 58 4.40 -9.09 -10.50
CA ALA A 58 3.75 -7.79 -10.53
C ALA A 58 3.52 -7.21 -9.14
N PHE A 59 3.14 -8.04 -8.16
CA PHE A 59 3.03 -7.60 -6.76
C PHE A 59 4.39 -7.33 -6.11
N PHE A 60 5.45 -8.03 -6.51
CA PHE A 60 6.82 -7.73 -6.10
C PHE A 60 7.27 -6.35 -6.63
N ALA A 61 6.98 -6.05 -7.91
CA ALA A 61 7.21 -4.72 -8.47
C ALA A 61 6.39 -3.63 -7.76
N LEU A 62 5.13 -3.92 -7.40
CA LEU A 62 4.29 -3.03 -6.59
C LEU A 62 4.98 -2.68 -5.25
N GLY A 63 5.54 -3.68 -4.57
CA GLY A 63 6.27 -3.48 -3.31
C GLY A 63 7.53 -2.61 -3.46
N LEU A 64 8.33 -2.86 -4.49
CA LEU A 64 9.50 -2.04 -4.83
C LEU A 64 9.09 -0.58 -5.14
N ALA A 65 8.02 -0.38 -5.92
CA ALA A 65 7.53 0.96 -6.28
C ALA A 65 6.95 1.69 -5.06
N LYS A 66 6.24 0.98 -4.19
CA LYS A 66 5.64 1.54 -2.96
C LYS A 66 6.68 1.99 -1.95
N SER A 67 7.79 1.27 -1.82
CA SER A 67 8.89 1.64 -0.91
C SER A 67 9.77 2.76 -1.47
N SER A 68 10.13 2.69 -2.74
CA SER A 68 11.04 3.67 -3.37
C SER A 68 10.36 4.99 -3.77
N GLY A 69 9.05 5.00 -3.96
CA GLY A 69 8.33 6.13 -4.58
C GLY A 69 8.70 6.35 -6.05
N GLN A 70 9.42 5.42 -6.68
CA GLN A 70 9.83 5.50 -8.08
C GLN A 70 9.09 4.45 -8.93
N PRO A 71 8.88 4.72 -10.23
CA PRO A 71 8.35 3.71 -11.14
C PRO A 71 9.23 2.48 -11.23
N VAL A 72 8.62 1.30 -11.17
CA VAL A 72 9.29 0.01 -11.42
C VAL A 72 8.82 -0.54 -12.76
N VAL A 73 9.77 -1.06 -13.55
CA VAL A 73 9.48 -1.68 -14.84
C VAL A 73 9.03 -3.12 -14.64
N LEU A 74 7.98 -3.54 -15.33
CA LEU A 74 7.52 -4.94 -15.41
C LEU A 74 7.69 -5.44 -16.84
N ILE A 75 8.34 -6.59 -17.01
CA ILE A 75 8.58 -7.17 -18.35
C ILE A 75 8.02 -8.60 -18.36
N CYS A 76 7.18 -8.93 -19.34
CA CYS A 76 6.77 -10.31 -19.58
C CYS A 76 6.71 -10.64 -21.07
N THR A 77 6.67 -11.93 -21.37
CA THR A 77 6.38 -12.42 -22.71
C THR A 77 4.90 -12.22 -23.07
N SER A 78 4.55 -12.55 -24.31
CA SER A 78 3.17 -12.54 -24.80
C SER A 78 2.28 -13.62 -24.19
N GLY A 79 0.97 -13.45 -24.31
CA GLY A 79 -0.04 -14.43 -23.89
C GLY A 79 -0.58 -14.16 -22.50
N THR A 80 -0.99 -15.21 -21.78
CA THR A 80 -1.56 -15.10 -20.43
C THR A 80 -0.58 -14.55 -19.39
N ALA A 81 0.72 -14.50 -19.70
CA ALA A 81 1.72 -13.80 -18.90
C ALA A 81 1.29 -12.34 -18.62
N ALA A 82 0.87 -11.61 -19.65
CA ALA A 82 0.33 -10.26 -19.50
C ALA A 82 -0.94 -10.24 -18.63
N ALA A 83 -1.87 -11.18 -18.85
CA ALA A 83 -3.12 -11.24 -18.08
C ALA A 83 -2.88 -11.44 -16.56
N ASN A 84 -1.84 -12.18 -16.18
CA ASN A 84 -1.50 -12.42 -14.77
C ASN A 84 -1.00 -11.16 -14.03
N TYR A 85 -0.59 -10.10 -14.74
CA TYR A 85 -0.27 -8.82 -14.12
C TYR A 85 -1.51 -8.03 -13.67
N LEU A 86 -2.70 -8.35 -14.18
CA LEU A 86 -3.92 -7.56 -13.96
C LEU A 86 -4.23 -7.27 -12.48
N PRO A 87 -4.14 -8.22 -11.53
CA PRO A 87 -4.50 -7.93 -10.14
C PRO A 87 -3.61 -6.86 -9.50
N ALA A 88 -2.30 -6.94 -9.69
CA ALA A 88 -1.35 -5.94 -9.20
C ALA A 88 -1.50 -4.59 -9.91
N ILE A 89 -1.90 -4.58 -11.18
CA ILE A 89 -2.18 -3.34 -11.94
C ILE A 89 -3.44 -2.65 -11.41
N CYS A 90 -4.49 -3.42 -11.08
CA CYS A 90 -5.67 -2.89 -10.40
C CYS A 90 -5.30 -2.31 -9.04
N GLU A 91 -4.50 -3.02 -8.23
CA GLU A 91 -4.02 -2.49 -6.95
C GLU A 91 -3.19 -1.22 -7.15
N ALA A 92 -2.24 -1.19 -8.08
CA ALA A 92 -1.41 -0.02 -8.39
C ALA A 92 -2.24 1.19 -8.86
N ASN A 93 -3.31 0.96 -9.62
CA ASN A 93 -4.21 2.02 -10.04
C ASN A 93 -4.88 2.73 -8.86
N TRP A 94 -5.41 1.94 -7.92
CA TRP A 94 -6.20 2.44 -6.79
C TRP A 94 -5.34 2.89 -5.60
N SER A 95 -4.15 2.32 -5.44
CA SER A 95 -3.14 2.77 -4.47
C SER A 95 -2.21 3.87 -5.01
N GLU A 96 -2.42 4.30 -6.26
CA GLU A 96 -1.64 5.33 -6.94
C GLU A 96 -0.13 5.02 -6.93
N ILE A 97 0.22 3.79 -7.30
CA ILE A 97 1.60 3.31 -7.36
C ILE A 97 2.10 3.31 -8.81
N PRO A 98 3.22 3.96 -9.12
CA PRO A 98 3.74 4.05 -10.48
C PRO A 98 4.36 2.72 -10.94
N LEU A 99 3.87 2.17 -12.05
CA LEU A 99 4.47 1.00 -12.72
C LEU A 99 4.59 1.26 -14.22
N ILE A 100 5.65 0.75 -14.85
CA ILE A 100 5.84 0.80 -16.31
C ILE A 100 5.84 -0.63 -16.84
N ILE A 101 4.72 -1.04 -17.45
CA ILE A 101 4.47 -2.41 -17.88
C ILE A 101 4.83 -2.56 -19.35
N LEU A 102 5.78 -3.44 -19.65
CA LEU A 102 6.27 -3.76 -21.00
C LEU A 102 5.88 -5.21 -21.32
N THR A 103 4.81 -5.38 -22.10
CA THR A 103 4.39 -6.71 -22.56
C THR A 103 4.96 -6.95 -23.94
N ALA A 104 5.76 -8.00 -24.11
CA ALA A 104 6.14 -8.41 -25.45
C ALA A 104 4.93 -9.02 -26.17
N ASN A 105 4.80 -8.79 -27.47
CA ASN A 105 3.68 -9.27 -28.28
C ASN A 105 4.16 -9.82 -29.62
N ARG A 106 3.26 -10.55 -30.30
CA ARG A 106 3.44 -10.97 -31.68
C ARG A 106 3.24 -9.79 -32.61
N PRO A 107 3.89 -9.83 -33.79
CA PRO A 107 3.66 -8.81 -34.81
C PRO A 107 2.23 -8.94 -35.37
N PRO A 108 1.64 -7.85 -35.90
CA PRO A 108 0.24 -7.82 -36.33
C PRO A 108 -0.17 -8.97 -37.25
N GLU A 109 0.71 -9.41 -38.16
CA GLU A 109 0.43 -10.50 -39.10
C GLU A 109 0.24 -11.89 -38.46
N LEU A 110 0.55 -12.06 -37.17
CA LEU A 110 0.37 -13.32 -36.43
C LEU A 110 -0.79 -13.28 -35.41
N ARG A 111 -1.42 -12.12 -35.21
CA ARG A 111 -2.54 -11.96 -34.27
C ARG A 111 -3.84 -12.41 -34.92
N ASP A 112 -4.72 -13.04 -34.15
CA ASP A 112 -6.01 -13.58 -34.62
C ASP A 112 -5.94 -14.68 -35.69
N TRP A 113 -4.74 -15.22 -35.95
CA TRP A 113 -4.51 -16.32 -36.89
C TRP A 113 -4.18 -17.65 -36.20
N GLY A 114 -4.41 -17.75 -34.88
CA GLY A 114 -4.13 -18.96 -34.10
C GLY A 114 -2.64 -19.23 -33.87
N ALA A 115 -1.77 -18.22 -34.04
CA ALA A 115 -0.35 -18.35 -33.73
C ALA A 115 -0.16 -18.65 -32.22
N GLY A 116 0.73 -19.60 -31.92
CA GLY A 116 0.93 -20.09 -30.56
C GLY A 116 1.18 -18.98 -29.53
N GLN A 117 0.56 -19.12 -28.35
CA GLN A 117 0.68 -18.22 -27.20
C GLN A 117 0.22 -16.76 -27.48
N THR A 118 -0.58 -16.50 -28.51
CA THR A 118 -1.08 -15.16 -28.86
C THR A 118 -2.48 -14.92 -28.30
N ILE A 119 -2.71 -13.76 -27.72
CA ILE A 119 -4.03 -13.26 -27.27
C ILE A 119 -4.18 -11.80 -27.72
N ASP A 120 -5.38 -11.24 -27.58
CA ASP A 120 -5.54 -9.78 -27.69
C ASP A 120 -4.96 -9.09 -26.44
N GLN A 121 -3.77 -8.51 -26.59
CA GLN A 121 -3.10 -7.71 -25.56
C GLN A 121 -3.45 -6.23 -25.66
N THR A 122 -4.18 -5.82 -26.72
CA THR A 122 -4.52 -4.43 -26.96
C THR A 122 -5.40 -3.93 -25.83
N ASN A 123 -4.91 -2.96 -25.06
CA ASN A 123 -5.65 -2.38 -23.95
C ASN A 123 -6.17 -3.43 -22.93
N ILE A 124 -5.44 -4.54 -22.73
CA ILE A 124 -5.85 -5.66 -21.87
C ILE A 124 -6.14 -5.24 -20.41
N TYR A 125 -5.53 -4.16 -19.94
CA TYR A 125 -5.75 -3.63 -18.58
C TYR A 125 -6.82 -2.53 -18.51
N GLY A 126 -7.38 -2.11 -19.66
CA GLY A 126 -8.46 -1.12 -19.75
C GLY A 126 -8.16 0.18 -19.02
N SER A 127 -9.14 0.66 -18.24
CA SER A 127 -9.03 1.90 -17.47
C SER A 127 -8.13 1.81 -16.23
N ASN A 128 -7.47 0.68 -15.98
CA ASN A 128 -6.56 0.57 -14.86
C ASN A 128 -5.22 1.29 -15.09
N VAL A 129 -4.88 1.63 -16.35
CA VAL A 129 -3.63 2.33 -16.68
C VAL A 129 -3.84 3.81 -16.98
N ARG A 130 -2.83 4.63 -16.67
CA ARG A 130 -2.78 6.07 -16.99
C ARG A 130 -2.58 6.31 -18.48
N TRP A 131 -1.83 5.43 -19.13
CA TRP A 131 -1.56 5.49 -20.56
C TRP A 131 -1.31 4.09 -21.13
N PHE A 132 -1.89 3.82 -22.28
CA PHE A 132 -1.62 2.66 -23.11
C PHE A 132 -1.04 3.10 -24.46
N ALA A 133 -0.03 2.39 -24.94
CA ALA A 133 0.41 2.49 -26.33
C ALA A 133 0.90 1.14 -26.87
N GLU A 134 0.49 0.83 -28.10
CA GLU A 134 1.15 -0.19 -28.90
C GLU A 134 2.33 0.44 -29.65
N LEU A 135 3.49 -0.21 -29.59
CA LEU A 135 4.71 0.27 -30.22
C LEU A 135 4.84 -0.27 -31.65
N PRO A 136 5.55 0.46 -32.53
CA PRO A 136 5.71 0.02 -33.92
C PRO A 136 6.63 -1.20 -34.01
N ILE A 137 6.42 -2.01 -35.05
CA ILE A 137 7.42 -2.99 -35.45
C ILE A 137 8.72 -2.28 -35.82
N VAL A 138 9.80 -2.65 -35.14
CA VAL A 138 11.09 -1.99 -35.34
C VAL A 138 11.79 -2.56 -36.57
N SER A 139 11.78 -1.81 -37.67
CA SER A 139 12.56 -2.09 -38.89
C SER A 139 13.62 -1.02 -39.13
N ASP A 140 13.23 0.26 -39.08
CA ASP A 140 14.10 1.44 -39.07
C ASP A 140 13.70 2.34 -37.89
N PRO A 141 14.41 2.28 -36.75
CA PRO A 141 13.95 2.87 -35.51
C PRO A 141 14.18 4.39 -35.53
N ASN A 142 13.08 5.15 -35.41
CA ASN A 142 13.20 6.54 -34.98
C ASN A 142 13.54 6.57 -33.47
N LEU A 143 14.83 6.53 -33.13
CA LEU A 143 15.29 6.50 -31.73
C LEU A 143 14.75 7.68 -30.90
N ASN A 144 14.58 8.85 -31.52
CA ASN A 144 13.97 10.02 -30.89
C ASN A 144 12.53 9.76 -30.43
N TRP A 145 11.79 8.92 -31.16
CA TRP A 145 10.44 8.51 -30.78
C TRP A 145 10.48 7.59 -29.56
N PHE A 146 11.34 6.57 -29.53
CA PHE A 146 11.47 5.66 -28.38
C PHE A 146 11.91 6.40 -27.10
N GLN A 147 12.83 7.35 -27.21
CA GLN A 147 13.22 8.22 -26.10
C GLN A 147 11.99 9.01 -25.58
N ARG A 148 11.23 9.66 -26.46
CA ARG A 148 10.03 10.43 -26.06
C ARG A 148 8.92 9.55 -25.50
N THR A 149 8.77 8.33 -26.00
CA THR A 149 7.84 7.33 -25.47
C THR A 149 8.23 6.93 -24.04
N ALA A 150 9.52 6.73 -23.75
CA ALA A 150 9.99 6.47 -22.38
C ALA A 150 9.73 7.65 -21.44
N ALA A 151 10.10 8.88 -21.85
CA ALA A 151 9.84 10.07 -21.05
C ALA A 151 8.34 10.30 -20.80
N ARG A 152 7.49 10.07 -21.82
CA ARG A 152 6.03 10.12 -21.66
C ARG A 152 5.51 9.03 -20.74
N ALA A 153 6.05 7.81 -20.81
CA ALA A 153 5.67 6.71 -19.93
C ALA A 153 5.96 7.07 -18.47
N PHE A 154 7.17 7.58 -18.21
CA PHE A 154 7.56 8.07 -16.89
C PHE A 154 6.63 9.19 -16.41
N GLN A 155 6.45 10.25 -17.20
CA GLN A 155 5.59 11.38 -16.84
C GLN A 155 4.14 10.95 -16.56
N SER A 156 3.62 10.02 -17.33
CA SER A 156 2.25 9.51 -17.16
C SER A 156 2.13 8.63 -15.91
N ALA A 157 3.16 7.87 -15.57
CA ALA A 157 3.20 7.04 -14.37
C ALA A 157 3.36 7.86 -13.09
N THR A 158 4.07 9.00 -13.14
CA THR A 158 4.39 9.87 -11.99
C THR A 158 3.66 11.21 -12.00
N GLY A 159 2.57 11.34 -12.76
CA GLY A 159 1.80 12.58 -12.85
C GLY A 159 1.12 12.97 -11.53
N THR A 160 0.20 13.93 -11.55
CA THR A 160 -0.56 14.34 -10.36
C THR A 160 -1.34 13.19 -9.71
N ARG A 161 -1.73 12.20 -10.52
CA ARG A 161 -2.32 10.95 -10.06
C ARG A 161 -1.43 9.78 -10.51
N PRO A 162 -0.42 9.39 -9.72
CA PRO A 162 0.49 8.32 -10.11
C PRO A 162 -0.24 6.99 -10.35
N GLY A 163 0.35 6.11 -11.15
CA GLY A 163 -0.26 4.83 -11.48
C GLY A 163 0.43 4.06 -12.60
N PRO A 164 -0.12 2.90 -13.00
CA PRO A 164 0.49 2.05 -13.99
C PRO A 164 0.34 2.60 -15.42
N VAL A 165 1.34 2.36 -16.27
CA VAL A 165 1.37 2.64 -17.71
C VAL A 165 1.69 1.36 -18.45
N HIS A 166 1.02 1.09 -19.57
CA HIS A 166 1.21 -0.13 -20.35
C HIS A 166 1.70 0.17 -21.77
N LEU A 167 2.83 -0.41 -22.13
CA LEU A 167 3.40 -0.38 -23.46
C LEU A 167 3.47 -1.80 -24.02
N ASP A 168 2.74 -2.04 -25.11
CA ASP A 168 2.74 -3.32 -25.81
C ASP A 168 3.79 -3.32 -26.93
N TRP A 169 4.77 -4.22 -26.85
CA TRP A 169 5.95 -4.29 -27.71
C TRP A 169 5.85 -5.45 -28.70
N PRO A 170 5.42 -5.23 -29.96
CA PRO A 170 5.45 -6.30 -30.94
C PRO A 170 6.86 -6.54 -31.48
N PHE A 171 7.32 -7.79 -31.40
CA PHE A 171 8.61 -8.22 -31.94
C PHE A 171 8.45 -9.27 -33.02
N ARG A 172 9.08 -9.05 -34.18
CA ARG A 172 9.22 -10.05 -35.25
C ARG A 172 10.52 -10.84 -35.05
N GLU A 173 10.49 -12.13 -35.39
CA GLU A 173 11.70 -12.96 -35.40
C GLU A 173 12.68 -12.54 -36.52
N PRO A 174 14.00 -12.74 -36.35
CA PRO A 174 14.68 -13.34 -35.18
C PRO A 174 14.69 -12.41 -33.96
N LEU A 175 14.69 -13.00 -32.75
CA LEU A 175 14.62 -12.25 -31.48
C LEU A 175 15.98 -12.10 -30.81
N GLU A 176 16.92 -12.94 -31.21
CA GLU A 176 18.28 -13.02 -30.70
C GLU A 176 19.13 -11.86 -31.26
N PRO A 177 20.10 -11.35 -30.48
CA PRO A 177 20.97 -10.29 -30.97
C PRO A 177 21.84 -10.80 -32.12
N LYS A 178 21.96 -10.01 -33.19
CA LYS A 178 22.71 -10.43 -34.39
C LYS A 178 24.23 -10.38 -34.24
N SER A 179 24.73 -9.59 -33.30
CA SER A 179 26.15 -9.40 -33.02
C SER A 179 26.37 -9.06 -31.55
N GLN A 180 27.64 -8.96 -31.13
CA GLN A 180 27.97 -8.50 -29.78
C GLN A 180 27.49 -7.05 -29.60
N ARG A 181 26.64 -6.85 -28.61
CA ARG A 181 26.03 -5.54 -28.33
C ARG A 181 27.08 -4.56 -27.82
N GLN A 182 27.05 -3.35 -28.36
CA GLN A 182 27.84 -2.24 -27.86
C GLN A 182 26.93 -1.29 -27.08
N PRO A 183 27.40 -0.67 -25.98
CA PRO A 183 26.63 0.35 -25.28
C PRO A 183 26.27 1.48 -26.23
N LEU A 184 24.98 1.76 -26.34
CA LEU A 184 24.49 2.86 -27.17
C LEU A 184 24.79 4.20 -26.49
N SER A 185 25.26 5.19 -27.24
CA SER A 185 25.50 6.54 -26.71
C SER A 185 24.20 7.11 -26.16
N ARG A 186 24.19 7.55 -24.89
CA ARG A 186 23.00 8.16 -24.28
C ARG A 186 22.77 9.54 -24.88
N PRO A 187 21.64 9.80 -25.56
CA PRO A 187 21.26 11.16 -25.90
C PRO A 187 21.02 11.98 -24.62
N PRO A 188 21.06 13.32 -24.68
CA PRO A 188 20.65 14.15 -23.56
C PRO A 188 19.24 13.77 -23.10
N ALA A 189 19.08 13.56 -21.81
CA ALA A 189 17.81 13.19 -21.19
C ALA A 189 16.75 14.27 -21.39
N ILE A 190 15.50 13.86 -21.61
CA ILE A 190 14.39 14.80 -21.69
C ILE A 190 14.14 15.39 -20.31
N GLN A 191 14.13 16.72 -20.21
CA GLN A 191 13.84 17.39 -18.94
C GLN A 191 12.34 17.41 -18.71
N LEU A 192 11.88 16.73 -17.66
CA LEU A 192 10.48 16.69 -17.25
C LEU A 192 10.30 17.52 -15.99
N SER A 193 9.41 18.51 -16.05
CA SER A 193 8.95 19.22 -14.85
C SER A 193 7.82 18.47 -14.18
N ARG A 194 7.86 18.37 -12.84
CA ARG A 194 6.71 17.93 -12.05
C ARG A 194 5.73 19.10 -11.85
N PRO A 195 4.42 18.86 -11.93
CA PRO A 195 3.45 19.89 -11.60
C PRO A 195 3.58 20.27 -10.11
N VAL A 196 3.60 21.57 -9.83
CA VAL A 196 3.51 22.09 -8.46
C VAL A 196 2.05 22.49 -8.24
N GLN A 197 1.43 21.93 -7.20
CA GLN A 197 0.04 22.22 -6.86
C GLN A 197 0.02 23.18 -5.67
N THR A 198 -0.22 24.45 -5.95
CA THR A 198 -0.30 25.54 -4.95
C THR A 198 -1.75 25.96 -4.74
N LEU A 199 -2.06 26.48 -3.55
CA LEU A 199 -3.33 27.15 -3.30
C LEU A 199 -3.28 28.58 -3.83
N ASP A 200 -4.39 29.08 -4.37
CA ASP A 200 -4.48 30.53 -4.63
C ASP A 200 -4.64 31.30 -3.30
N PRO A 201 -4.11 32.53 -3.19
CA PRO A 201 -4.14 33.28 -1.93
C PRO A 201 -5.54 33.58 -1.38
N ALA A 202 -6.56 33.68 -2.25
CA ALA A 202 -7.92 33.98 -1.80
C ALA A 202 -8.56 32.74 -1.16
N THR A 203 -8.40 31.57 -1.79
CA THR A 203 -8.83 30.28 -1.22
C THR A 203 -8.09 29.97 0.07
N THR A 204 -6.78 30.22 0.13
CA THR A 204 -5.98 30.04 1.36
C THR A 204 -6.56 30.83 2.54
N LYS A 205 -6.88 32.11 2.33
CA LYS A 205 -7.50 32.97 3.35
C LYS A 205 -8.89 32.51 3.75
N ALA A 206 -9.73 32.13 2.78
CA ALA A 206 -11.08 31.64 3.06
C ALA A 206 -11.07 30.34 3.89
N LEU A 207 -10.16 29.42 3.58
CA LEU A 207 -9.95 28.21 4.37
C LEU A 207 -9.42 28.53 5.77
N ALA A 208 -8.42 29.42 5.88
CA ALA A 208 -7.88 29.84 7.17
C ALA A 208 -8.96 30.46 8.08
N GLU A 209 -9.80 31.35 7.53
CA GLU A 209 -10.95 31.92 8.23
C GLU A 209 -11.97 30.85 8.64
N THR A 210 -12.24 29.88 7.77
CA THR A 210 -13.15 28.75 8.05
C THR A 210 -12.67 27.95 9.27
N PHE A 211 -11.39 27.57 9.30
CA PHE A 211 -10.84 26.82 10.44
C PHE A 211 -10.79 27.66 11.71
N LYS A 212 -10.46 28.96 11.61
CA LYS A 212 -10.49 29.88 12.77
C LYS A 212 -11.87 30.01 13.41
N GLN A 213 -12.94 29.90 12.63
CA GLN A 213 -14.33 29.99 13.12
C GLN A 213 -14.90 28.67 13.65
N LYS A 214 -14.17 27.55 13.52
CA LYS A 214 -14.67 26.21 13.85
C LYS A 214 -13.81 25.51 14.90
N PRO A 215 -13.86 25.95 16.17
CA PRO A 215 -12.94 25.51 17.22
C PRO A 215 -13.02 24.00 17.57
N ARG A 216 -14.05 23.27 17.13
CA ARG A 216 -14.20 21.82 17.29
C ARG A 216 -13.88 21.08 15.99
N GLY A 217 -12.63 21.09 15.58
CA GLY A 217 -12.17 20.36 14.40
C GLY A 217 -11.43 19.07 14.76
N ILE A 218 -11.31 18.18 13.76
CA ILE A 218 -10.40 17.03 13.81
C ILE A 218 -9.64 16.90 12.50
N VAL A 219 -8.46 16.30 12.57
CA VAL A 219 -7.69 15.89 11.37
C VAL A 219 -7.76 14.37 11.26
N ILE A 220 -8.09 13.87 10.07
CA ILE A 220 -8.09 12.44 9.74
C ILE A 220 -7.02 12.19 8.70
N ALA A 221 -6.09 11.30 9.03
CA ALA A 221 -5.09 10.80 8.09
C ALA A 221 -5.35 9.33 7.76
N GLY A 222 -5.88 9.09 6.57
CA GLY A 222 -6.10 7.75 6.02
C GLY A 222 -4.83 7.15 5.41
N PRO A 223 -4.92 5.97 4.77
CA PRO A 223 -3.79 5.31 4.13
C PRO A 223 -3.14 6.19 3.05
N MET A 224 -1.81 6.30 3.06
CA MET A 224 -1.05 6.98 2.01
C MET A 224 0.40 6.48 1.91
N THR A 225 0.95 6.50 0.71
CA THR A 225 2.33 6.05 0.45
C THR A 225 3.36 7.14 0.81
N GLU A 226 3.04 8.41 0.53
CA GLU A 226 3.95 9.56 0.77
C GLU A 226 3.74 10.23 2.14
N GLY A 227 3.24 9.51 3.15
CA GLY A 227 2.85 10.10 4.44
C GLY A 227 3.97 10.86 5.15
N ALA A 228 5.22 10.39 5.02
CA ALA A 228 6.39 11.09 5.55
C ALA A 228 6.54 12.52 5.00
N SER A 229 6.17 12.76 3.73
CA SER A 229 6.20 14.09 3.12
C SER A 229 5.12 15.02 3.69
N TRP A 230 4.03 14.47 4.24
CA TRP A 230 2.93 15.22 4.85
C TRP A 230 3.15 15.53 6.32
N GLN A 231 4.11 14.87 6.97
CA GLN A 231 4.34 14.91 8.41
C GLN A 231 4.34 16.33 9.00
N GLU A 232 5.26 17.18 8.56
CA GLU A 232 5.39 18.51 9.19
C GLU A 232 4.20 19.41 8.85
N ALA A 233 3.66 19.30 7.63
CA ALA A 233 2.49 20.08 7.22
C ALA A 233 1.28 19.76 8.11
N VAL A 234 1.01 18.48 8.35
CA VAL A 234 -0.10 18.01 9.20
C VAL A 234 0.14 18.39 10.66
N HIS A 235 1.34 18.15 11.19
CA HIS A 235 1.66 18.45 12.58
C HIS A 235 1.62 19.95 12.86
N ASN A 236 2.16 20.79 11.98
CA ASN A 236 2.06 22.24 12.10
C ASN A 236 0.60 22.71 12.04
N PHE A 237 -0.21 22.13 11.13
CA PHE A 237 -1.64 22.42 11.08
C PHE A 237 -2.36 22.04 12.39
N CYS A 238 -2.11 20.85 12.94
CA CYS A 238 -2.65 20.43 14.24
C CYS A 238 -2.22 21.35 15.37
N ARG A 239 -0.94 21.75 15.45
CA ARG A 239 -0.44 22.67 16.50
C ARG A 239 -1.10 24.05 16.43
N ARG A 240 -1.37 24.55 15.22
CA ARG A 240 -1.98 25.86 15.02
C ARG A 240 -3.49 25.87 15.24
N THR A 241 -4.17 24.77 14.93
CA THR A 241 -5.62 24.64 15.12
C THR A 241 -6.01 24.09 16.49
N GLY A 242 -5.10 23.35 17.13
CA GLY A 242 -5.36 22.55 18.32
C GLY A 242 -6.11 21.25 18.03
N TYR A 243 -6.43 20.92 16.77
CA TYR A 243 -7.24 19.75 16.43
C TYR A 243 -6.51 18.43 16.71
N PRO A 244 -7.18 17.43 17.31
CA PRO A 244 -6.62 16.10 17.45
C PRO A 244 -6.46 15.41 16.08
N LEU A 245 -5.45 14.57 15.99
CA LEU A 245 -5.10 13.80 14.79
C LEU A 245 -5.53 12.33 14.96
N LEU A 246 -6.51 11.92 14.16
CA LEU A 246 -6.91 10.52 13.99
C LEU A 246 -6.12 9.95 12.80
N ALA A 247 -4.92 9.45 13.08
CA ALA A 247 -4.06 8.85 12.08
C ALA A 247 -4.25 7.32 12.03
N GLU A 248 -4.61 6.76 10.88
CA GLU A 248 -4.48 5.31 10.65
C GLU A 248 -2.99 4.93 10.54
N PRO A 249 -2.56 3.71 10.90
CA PRO A 249 -1.13 3.36 10.86
C PRO A 249 -0.54 3.50 9.46
N LEU A 250 -1.32 3.13 8.45
CA LEU A 250 -0.99 3.24 7.02
C LEU A 250 -0.86 4.68 6.52
N SER A 251 -1.20 5.69 7.32
CA SER A 251 -0.97 7.10 6.98
C SER A 251 0.49 7.51 7.11
N GLN A 252 1.32 6.72 7.81
CA GLN A 252 2.67 7.09 8.28
C GLN A 252 2.70 8.22 9.32
N LEU A 253 1.53 8.64 9.84
CA LEU A 253 1.40 9.79 10.75
C LEU A 253 0.98 9.39 12.17
N ARG A 254 0.93 8.09 12.48
CA ARG A 254 0.61 7.58 13.83
C ARG A 254 1.88 7.40 14.66
N PHE A 255 2.44 8.49 15.14
CA PHE A 255 3.53 8.51 16.11
C PHE A 255 3.43 9.79 16.97
N ASN A 256 4.02 9.78 18.16
CA ASN A 256 3.88 10.89 19.10
C ASN A 256 4.66 12.10 18.60
N ALA A 257 4.03 13.27 18.62
CA ALA A 257 4.66 14.52 18.24
C ALA A 257 4.31 15.63 19.24
N ASP A 258 5.31 16.45 19.57
CA ASP A 258 5.14 17.54 20.52
C ASP A 258 4.04 18.52 20.07
N GLY A 259 3.09 18.78 20.97
CA GLY A 259 1.96 19.68 20.74
C GLY A 259 0.87 19.13 19.80
N VAL A 260 0.87 17.82 19.51
CA VAL A 260 -0.16 17.17 18.68
C VAL A 260 -0.80 16.02 19.45
N ALA A 261 -2.12 16.11 19.64
CA ALA A 261 -2.90 15.03 20.24
C ALA A 261 -3.20 13.92 19.22
N VAL A 262 -2.36 12.88 19.17
CA VAL A 262 -2.53 11.73 18.28
C VAL A 262 -3.42 10.68 18.93
N ILE A 263 -4.57 10.38 18.31
CA ILE A 263 -5.60 9.49 18.86
C ILE A 263 -5.43 8.08 18.27
N ASN A 264 -4.99 7.14 19.11
CA ASN A 264 -4.62 5.78 18.69
C ASN A 264 -5.83 4.86 18.55
N HIS A 265 -6.82 4.98 19.44
CA HIS A 265 -7.89 4.00 19.60
C HIS A 265 -9.22 4.51 19.01
N HIS A 266 -9.16 5.37 17.98
CA HIS A 266 -10.34 6.00 17.41
C HIS A 266 -11.38 4.99 16.88
N ASP A 267 -10.96 3.80 16.40
CA ASP A 267 -11.88 2.70 16.08
C ASP A 267 -12.76 2.29 17.26
N HIS A 268 -12.20 2.19 18.47
CA HIS A 268 -12.95 1.82 19.66
C HIS A 268 -13.81 2.98 20.19
N LEU A 269 -13.24 4.20 20.21
CA LEU A 269 -13.94 5.38 20.71
C LEU A 269 -15.24 5.65 19.94
N LEU A 270 -15.22 5.43 18.62
CA LEU A 270 -16.32 5.76 17.72
C LEU A 270 -17.42 4.68 17.62
N ARG A 271 -17.32 3.58 18.36
CA ARG A 271 -18.34 2.50 18.38
C ARG A 271 -19.49 2.75 19.36
N GLY A 272 -19.23 3.55 20.41
CA GLY A 272 -20.16 3.75 21.53
C GLY A 272 -20.90 5.09 21.49
N SER A 273 -21.75 5.32 22.50
CA SER A 273 -22.50 6.58 22.65
C SER A 273 -21.61 7.79 22.93
N TRP A 274 -20.40 7.59 23.46
CA TRP A 274 -19.40 8.66 23.64
C TRP A 274 -19.14 9.42 22.33
N ALA A 275 -19.17 8.73 21.19
CA ALA A 275 -18.93 9.31 19.88
C ALA A 275 -19.89 10.47 19.55
N ASP A 276 -21.11 10.47 20.09
CA ASP A 276 -22.09 11.54 19.89
C ASP A 276 -21.77 12.81 20.68
N THR A 277 -20.96 12.70 21.74
CA THR A 277 -20.45 13.84 22.52
C THR A 277 -19.24 14.50 21.85
N ALA A 278 -18.58 13.79 20.94
CA ALA A 278 -17.33 14.19 20.31
C ALA A 278 -17.52 14.60 18.84
N ALA A 279 -18.74 14.98 18.42
CA ALA A 279 -19.04 15.39 17.05
C ALA A 279 -18.39 16.75 16.67
N PRO A 280 -17.56 16.82 15.60
CA PRO A 280 -16.86 18.03 15.20
C PRO A 280 -17.73 18.95 14.33
N ASP A 281 -17.34 20.21 14.22
CA ASP A 281 -17.90 21.19 13.27
C ASP A 281 -17.20 21.13 11.90
N VAL A 282 -15.94 20.66 11.89
CA VAL A 282 -15.09 20.54 10.70
C VAL A 282 -14.16 19.33 10.77
N VAL A 283 -13.94 18.71 9.63
CA VAL A 283 -13.00 17.61 9.43
C VAL A 283 -12.03 18.01 8.33
N VAL A 284 -10.73 17.90 8.62
CA VAL A 284 -9.68 17.95 7.60
C VAL A 284 -9.26 16.53 7.31
N ARG A 285 -9.45 16.07 6.07
CA ARG A 285 -9.11 14.71 5.67
C ARG A 285 -7.98 14.72 4.64
N LEU A 286 -6.98 13.86 4.86
CA LEU A 286 -5.93 13.55 3.90
C LEU A 286 -5.78 12.04 3.72
N GLY A 287 -5.21 11.63 2.59
CA GLY A 287 -5.03 10.22 2.24
C GLY A 287 -6.31 9.52 1.79
N GLY A 288 -6.18 8.22 1.51
CA GLY A 288 -7.26 7.39 0.99
C GLY A 288 -8.37 7.08 2.02
N PRO A 289 -9.38 6.32 1.60
CA PRO A 289 -10.34 5.61 2.41
C PRO A 289 -9.95 5.27 3.84
N PRO A 290 -10.45 5.85 4.94
CA PRO A 290 -10.20 5.24 6.25
C PRO A 290 -10.65 3.77 6.25
N THR A 291 -9.76 2.88 6.66
CA THR A 291 -10.05 1.46 6.94
C THR A 291 -11.02 1.32 8.11
N CYS A 292 -11.01 2.27 9.05
CA CYS A 292 -11.86 2.33 10.23
C CYS A 292 -13.36 2.49 9.87
N LYS A 293 -14.12 1.39 9.96
CA LYS A 293 -15.58 1.40 9.69
C LYS A 293 -16.37 2.26 10.67
N PRO A 294 -16.12 2.24 12.00
CA PRO A 294 -16.79 3.13 12.95
C PRO A 294 -16.61 4.61 12.61
N LEU A 295 -15.39 5.02 12.23
CA LEU A 295 -15.11 6.39 11.80
C LEU A 295 -15.97 6.79 10.60
N ARG A 296 -16.06 5.94 9.57
CA ARG A 296 -16.91 6.18 8.41
C ARG A 296 -18.40 6.37 8.79
N ILE A 297 -18.94 5.45 9.59
CA ILE A 297 -20.36 5.50 10.03
C ILE A 297 -20.62 6.77 10.84
N TRP A 298 -19.66 7.15 11.69
CA TRP A 298 -19.77 8.34 12.51
C TRP A 298 -19.75 9.63 11.69
N LEU A 299 -18.94 9.72 10.64
CA LEU A 299 -18.97 10.83 9.67
C LEU A 299 -20.30 10.88 8.89
N GLU A 300 -20.82 9.73 8.44
CA GLU A 300 -22.11 9.62 7.74
C GLU A 300 -23.29 10.09 8.61
N LYS A 301 -23.21 9.84 9.92
CA LYS A 301 -24.23 10.26 10.90
C LYS A 301 -24.19 11.76 11.16
N HIS A 302 -23.02 12.30 11.48
CA HIS A 302 -22.88 13.69 11.96
C HIS A 302 -22.72 14.72 10.84
N LYS A 303 -22.18 14.31 9.68
CA LYS A 303 -22.00 15.15 8.49
C LYS A 303 -21.36 16.51 8.79
N PRO A 304 -20.20 16.55 9.47
CA PRO A 304 -19.45 17.79 9.65
C PRO A 304 -19.05 18.37 8.29
N GLN A 305 -18.68 19.65 8.25
CA GLN A 305 -18.03 20.17 7.04
C GLN A 305 -16.72 19.41 6.84
N LEU A 306 -16.60 18.69 5.74
CA LEU A 306 -15.41 17.89 5.43
C LEU A 306 -14.63 18.55 4.30
N VAL A 307 -13.41 19.00 4.62
CA VAL A 307 -12.43 19.54 3.66
C VAL A 307 -11.40 18.44 3.38
N MET A 308 -11.37 17.96 2.14
CA MET A 308 -10.48 16.87 1.72
C MET A 308 -9.29 17.43 0.93
N PHE A 309 -8.08 17.17 1.40
CA PHE A 309 -6.84 17.47 0.67
C PHE A 309 -6.47 16.27 -0.20
N ASP A 310 -6.61 16.43 -1.52
CA ASP A 310 -6.46 15.36 -2.50
C ASP A 310 -5.69 15.85 -3.74
N PRO A 311 -4.34 15.72 -3.74
CA PRO A 311 -3.52 16.15 -4.88
C PRO A 311 -3.89 15.40 -6.18
N SER A 312 -4.37 14.16 -6.06
CA SER A 312 -4.67 13.29 -7.19
C SER A 312 -6.03 13.55 -7.82
N SER A 313 -6.89 14.36 -7.18
CA SER A 313 -8.28 14.56 -7.61
C SER A 313 -9.03 13.22 -7.77
N SER A 314 -8.74 12.29 -6.87
CA SER A 314 -9.17 10.90 -6.91
C SER A 314 -10.66 10.70 -6.62
N TRP A 315 -11.29 11.64 -5.89
CA TRP A 315 -12.65 11.50 -5.36
C TRP A 315 -12.84 10.26 -4.47
N ALA A 316 -11.77 9.83 -3.78
CA ALA A 316 -11.80 8.68 -2.89
C ALA A 316 -12.54 9.00 -1.57
N GLU A 317 -13.85 9.17 -1.63
CA GLU A 317 -14.75 9.52 -0.52
C GLU A 317 -16.09 8.77 -0.67
N PRO A 318 -16.20 7.53 -0.15
CA PRO A 318 -17.36 6.67 -0.38
C PRO A 318 -18.60 7.07 0.44
N SER A 319 -18.50 8.03 1.36
CA SER A 319 -19.61 8.44 2.22
C SER A 319 -20.44 9.59 1.65
N PHE A 320 -20.00 10.20 0.55
CA PHE A 320 -20.64 11.37 -0.08
C PHE A 320 -20.89 12.54 0.91
N THR A 321 -19.94 12.76 1.79
CA THR A 321 -19.94 13.77 2.86
C THR A 321 -18.98 14.93 2.61
N VAL A 322 -18.09 14.83 1.62
CA VAL A 322 -17.17 15.92 1.29
C VAL A 322 -17.90 17.20 0.94
N SER A 323 -17.50 18.29 1.59
CA SER A 323 -18.03 19.63 1.37
C SER A 323 -17.12 20.43 0.42
N GLU A 324 -15.82 20.19 0.49
CA GLU A 324 -14.81 20.88 -0.31
C GLU A 324 -13.64 19.93 -0.61
N ILE A 325 -13.16 19.92 -1.84
CA ILE A 325 -11.94 19.19 -2.25
C ILE A 325 -10.88 20.23 -2.62
N VAL A 326 -9.72 20.10 -1.99
CA VAL A 326 -8.57 20.98 -2.17
C VAL A 326 -7.45 20.20 -2.85
N ASN A 327 -7.16 20.53 -4.10
CA ASN A 327 -6.30 19.74 -4.97
C ASN A 327 -4.82 20.16 -4.84
N VAL A 328 -4.28 20.06 -3.63
CA VAL A 328 -2.90 20.41 -3.31
C VAL A 328 -2.20 19.31 -2.53
N ASN A 329 -0.87 19.30 -2.62
CA ASN A 329 -0.02 18.41 -1.84
C ASN A 329 0.33 19.03 -0.47
N HIS A 330 1.29 18.41 0.24
CA HIS A 330 1.76 18.87 1.56
C HIS A 330 2.24 20.34 1.57
N GLN A 331 2.71 20.90 0.44
CA GLN A 331 3.11 22.30 0.35
C GLN A 331 1.91 23.24 0.50
N GLY A 332 0.79 22.94 -0.15
CA GLY A 332 -0.43 23.75 0.00
C GLY A 332 -1.01 23.70 1.42
N LEU A 333 -0.92 22.55 2.11
CA LEU A 333 -1.28 22.48 3.53
C LEU A 333 -0.32 23.28 4.42
N THR A 334 0.97 23.33 4.06
CA THR A 334 1.98 24.15 4.74
C THR A 334 1.66 25.64 4.59
N GLU A 335 1.39 26.10 3.36
CA GLU A 335 0.98 27.49 3.07
C GLU A 335 -0.26 27.90 3.86
N LEU A 336 -1.27 27.02 3.91
CA LEU A 336 -2.47 27.23 4.72
C LEU A 336 -2.17 27.30 6.22
N ALA A 337 -1.33 26.40 6.73
CA ALA A 337 -0.93 26.42 8.13
C ALA A 337 -0.19 27.73 8.48
N GLU A 338 0.65 28.26 7.58
CA GLU A 338 1.36 29.52 7.81
C GLU A 338 0.43 30.73 7.89
N GLU A 339 -0.64 30.77 7.08
CA GLU A 339 -1.68 31.81 7.10
C GLU A 339 -2.56 31.75 8.37
N LEU A 340 -2.69 30.57 8.99
CA LEU A 340 -3.42 30.40 10.24
C LEU A 340 -2.66 31.06 11.41
N GLU A 341 -3.22 32.13 11.97
CA GLU A 341 -2.89 32.53 13.35
C GLU A 341 -3.21 31.37 14.31
N PHE A 342 -2.51 31.27 15.45
CA PHE A 342 -2.84 30.27 16.47
C PHE A 342 -4.32 30.36 16.85
N CYS A 343 -5.07 29.34 16.48
CA CYS A 343 -6.47 29.21 16.84
C CYS A 343 -6.52 28.65 18.26
N THR A 344 -7.37 29.23 19.11
CA THR A 344 -7.67 28.62 20.40
C THR A 344 -8.80 27.62 20.16
N PRO A 345 -8.58 26.29 20.28
CA PRO A 345 -9.68 25.34 20.23
C PRO A 345 -10.66 25.64 21.36
N ASP A 346 -11.88 25.12 21.24
CA ASP A 346 -12.87 25.21 22.31
C ASP A 346 -12.26 24.61 23.59
N GLU A 347 -12.45 25.29 24.72
CA GLU A 347 -11.83 24.89 25.98
C GLU A 347 -12.18 23.42 26.30
N GLY A 348 -11.15 22.57 26.32
CA GLY A 348 -11.28 21.15 26.62
C GLY A 348 -11.63 20.23 25.43
N TRP A 349 -11.75 20.72 24.19
CA TRP A 349 -12.06 19.87 23.02
C TRP A 349 -11.01 18.77 22.82
N THR A 350 -9.74 19.16 22.71
CA THR A 350 -8.63 18.22 22.51
C THR A 350 -8.44 17.31 23.72
N ASP A 351 -8.52 17.87 24.93
CA ASP A 351 -8.48 17.11 26.19
C ASP A 351 -9.57 16.03 26.26
N HIS A 352 -10.75 16.28 25.70
CA HIS A 352 -11.86 15.31 25.66
C HIS A 352 -11.46 14.06 24.88
N TRP A 353 -10.82 14.23 23.73
CA TRP A 353 -10.31 13.14 22.90
C TRP A 353 -9.13 12.41 23.56
N GLU A 354 -8.16 13.15 24.13
CA GLU A 354 -7.00 12.55 24.79
C GLU A 354 -7.38 11.73 26.02
N LYS A 355 -8.29 12.24 26.87
CA LYS A 355 -8.80 11.50 28.03
C LYS A 355 -9.51 10.23 27.61
N ALA A 356 -10.31 10.28 26.55
CA ALA A 356 -10.99 9.11 26.00
C ALA A 356 -9.99 8.06 25.48
N ASP A 357 -8.97 8.48 24.73
CA ASP A 357 -7.91 7.59 24.23
C ASP A 357 -7.14 6.93 25.38
N GLN A 358 -6.82 7.69 26.44
CA GLN A 358 -6.15 7.17 27.63
C GLN A 358 -7.00 6.14 28.39
N GLN A 359 -8.32 6.35 28.51
CA GLN A 359 -9.21 5.37 29.14
C GLN A 359 -9.36 4.11 28.29
N ALA A 360 -9.48 4.27 26.97
CA ALA A 360 -9.50 3.14 26.05
C ALA A 360 -8.23 2.30 26.16
N ARG A 361 -7.05 2.95 26.16
CA ARG A 361 -5.76 2.29 26.35
C ARG A 361 -5.68 1.46 27.63
N LYS A 362 -6.16 2.01 28.76
CA LYS A 362 -6.18 1.29 30.05
C LYS A 362 -7.10 0.07 29.98
N ALA A 363 -8.31 0.23 29.47
CA ALA A 363 -9.29 -0.86 29.35
C ALA A 363 -8.76 -1.98 28.45
N ILE A 364 -8.14 -1.62 27.32
CA ILE A 364 -7.53 -2.57 26.36
C ILE A 364 -6.38 -3.33 27.02
N ASN A 365 -5.44 -2.64 27.67
CA ASN A 365 -4.28 -3.28 28.30
C ASN A 365 -4.69 -4.25 29.42
N ASN A 366 -5.67 -3.88 30.26
CA ASN A 366 -6.15 -4.76 31.33
C ASN A 366 -6.64 -6.13 30.83
N ILE A 367 -7.24 -6.18 29.64
CA ILE A 367 -7.70 -7.42 29.03
C ILE A 367 -6.55 -8.14 28.34
N ILE A 368 -5.83 -7.47 27.42
CA ILE A 368 -4.78 -8.11 26.63
C ILE A 368 -3.66 -8.67 27.51
N ASP A 369 -3.29 -8.00 28.61
CA ASP A 369 -2.20 -8.42 29.48
C ASP A 369 -2.54 -9.65 30.36
N THR A 370 -3.80 -10.07 30.41
CA THR A 370 -4.26 -11.18 31.26
C THR A 370 -4.78 -12.38 30.47
N GLU A 371 -4.72 -12.32 29.15
CA GLU A 371 -5.31 -13.30 28.25
C GLU A 371 -4.28 -13.97 27.32
N PRO A 372 -4.64 -15.10 26.68
CA PRO A 372 -3.76 -15.77 25.72
C PRO A 372 -3.36 -14.86 24.54
N LEU A 373 -2.29 -15.23 23.86
CA LEU A 373 -1.83 -14.54 22.65
C LEU A 373 -2.86 -14.71 21.51
N LEU A 374 -3.62 -13.65 21.26
CA LEU A 374 -4.62 -13.53 20.19
C LEU A 374 -4.28 -12.33 19.29
N GLN A 375 -5.04 -12.10 18.22
CA GLN A 375 -4.68 -11.10 17.19
C GLN A 375 -4.47 -9.68 17.75
N PRO A 376 -5.29 -9.17 18.69
CA PRO A 376 -5.08 -7.86 19.31
C PRO A 376 -3.71 -7.70 19.99
N ALA A 377 -3.26 -8.76 20.69
CA ALA A 377 -1.98 -8.77 21.37
C ALA A 377 -0.81 -8.67 20.37
N VAL A 378 -0.92 -9.38 19.23
CA VAL A 378 0.09 -9.36 18.17
C VAL A 378 0.22 -7.96 17.57
N ALA A 379 -0.90 -7.34 17.17
CA ALA A 379 -0.90 -6.00 16.59
C ALA A 379 -0.30 -4.96 17.55
N ARG A 380 -0.65 -5.04 18.84
CA ARG A 380 -0.10 -4.17 19.89
C ARG A 380 1.40 -4.35 20.08
N GLU A 381 1.88 -5.60 20.17
CA GLU A 381 3.32 -5.86 20.35
C GLU A 381 4.15 -5.46 19.13
N LEU A 382 3.61 -5.55 17.91
CA LEU A 382 4.31 -5.05 16.72
C LEU A 382 4.62 -3.57 16.82
N GLY A 383 3.65 -2.74 17.24
CA GLY A 383 3.87 -1.32 17.47
C GLY A 383 4.91 -1.03 18.56
N ARG A 384 4.93 -1.84 19.63
CA ARG A 384 5.82 -1.65 20.79
C ARG A 384 7.24 -2.17 20.59
N ARG A 385 7.45 -3.17 19.74
CA ARG A 385 8.68 -3.99 19.74
C ARG A 385 9.47 -3.95 18.44
N LEU A 386 8.85 -3.62 17.31
CA LEU A 386 9.59 -3.57 16.05
C LEU A 386 10.71 -2.51 16.14
N PRO A 387 11.90 -2.75 15.55
CA PRO A 387 13.00 -1.79 15.58
C PRO A 387 12.66 -0.42 14.95
N GLU A 388 13.56 0.53 15.14
CA GLU A 388 13.63 1.75 14.31
C GLU A 388 13.91 1.38 12.85
N ASP A 389 13.54 2.25 11.91
CA ASP A 389 13.72 2.06 10.45
C ASP A 389 13.15 0.75 9.88
N HIS A 390 12.23 0.11 10.62
CA HIS A 390 11.59 -1.14 10.25
C HIS A 390 10.28 -0.89 9.50
N VAL A 391 9.98 -1.71 8.49
CA VAL A 391 8.70 -1.68 7.78
C VAL A 391 7.79 -2.78 8.31
N LEU A 392 6.60 -2.40 8.76
CA LEU A 392 5.49 -3.31 8.99
C LEU A 392 4.61 -3.35 7.74
N TYR A 393 4.65 -4.44 6.99
CA TYR A 393 3.70 -4.71 5.92
C TYR A 393 2.48 -5.43 6.50
N VAL A 394 1.27 -4.99 6.17
CA VAL A 394 0.04 -5.51 6.75
C VAL A 394 -0.89 -5.99 5.64
N SER A 395 -1.33 -7.23 5.79
CA SER A 395 -2.33 -7.84 4.93
C SER A 395 -3.71 -7.22 5.10
N ASN A 396 -4.55 -7.41 4.09
CA ASN A 396 -5.99 -7.16 4.16
C ASN A 396 -6.69 -8.12 5.12
N SER A 397 -8.00 -7.94 5.30
CA SER A 397 -8.83 -8.66 6.28
C SER A 397 -8.62 -8.17 7.74
N MET A 398 -8.60 -9.05 8.74
CA MET A 398 -8.39 -8.68 10.14
C MET A 398 -7.03 -8.02 10.44
N PRO A 399 -5.87 -8.46 9.88
CA PRO A 399 -4.57 -7.87 10.20
C PRO A 399 -4.50 -6.33 10.15
N VAL A 400 -4.98 -5.70 9.08
CA VAL A 400 -5.00 -4.23 8.97
C VAL A 400 -5.96 -3.56 9.96
N ARG A 401 -7.05 -4.23 10.31
CA ARG A 401 -8.04 -3.72 11.28
C ARG A 401 -7.49 -3.80 12.70
N ASP A 402 -6.83 -4.90 13.04
CA ASP A 402 -6.21 -5.05 14.36
C ASP A 402 -5.03 -4.10 14.53
N VAL A 403 -4.24 -3.91 13.46
CA VAL A 403 -3.21 -2.87 13.44
C VAL A 403 -3.84 -1.48 13.62
N ASP A 404 -4.95 -1.16 12.96
CA ASP A 404 -5.64 0.12 13.18
C ASP A 404 -6.21 0.27 14.60
N SER A 405 -6.81 -0.78 15.18
CA SER A 405 -7.44 -0.74 16.50
C SER A 405 -6.45 -0.77 17.68
N PHE A 406 -5.29 -1.42 17.52
CA PHE A 406 -4.40 -1.76 18.64
C PHE A 406 -2.95 -1.30 18.50
N LEU A 407 -2.50 -0.82 17.33
CA LEU A 407 -1.16 -0.25 17.18
C LEU A 407 -1.11 1.13 17.83
N GLU A 408 -0.36 1.23 18.92
CA GLU A 408 -0.11 2.47 19.66
C GLU A 408 0.97 3.32 18.99
N ALA A 409 0.80 4.64 18.97
CA ALA A 409 1.86 5.58 18.62
C ALA A 409 3.06 5.46 19.58
N ARG A 410 4.26 5.41 19.01
CA ARG A 410 5.54 5.52 19.71
C ARG A 410 6.22 6.84 19.33
N LEU A 411 7.33 7.21 19.97
CA LEU A 411 8.05 8.44 19.60
C LEU A 411 8.63 8.32 18.18
N GLU A 412 9.20 7.15 17.89
CA GLU A 412 9.91 6.91 16.64
C GLU A 412 8.92 6.47 15.56
N PRO A 413 8.93 7.02 14.33
CA PRO A 413 8.00 6.59 13.31
C PRO A 413 8.18 5.09 12.99
N LEU A 414 7.07 4.39 12.73
CA LEU A 414 7.07 3.03 12.17
C LEU A 414 6.43 3.12 10.79
N TRP A 415 7.12 2.61 9.77
CA TRP A 415 6.56 2.62 8.42
C TRP A 415 5.60 1.46 8.26
N VAL A 416 4.31 1.76 8.06
CA VAL A 416 3.26 0.74 7.94
C VAL A 416 2.73 0.73 6.52
N MET A 417 2.91 -0.37 5.79
CA MET A 417 2.52 -0.48 4.40
C MET A 417 1.47 -1.58 4.20
N GLY A 418 0.72 -1.53 3.11
CA GLY A 418 -0.31 -2.52 2.78
C GLY A 418 -1.00 -2.23 1.44
N ASN A 419 -1.64 -3.25 0.88
CA ASN A 419 -2.36 -3.17 -0.39
C ASN A 419 -3.82 -2.73 -0.14
N ARG A 420 -4.06 -1.42 0.00
CA ARG A 420 -5.38 -0.86 0.35
C ARG A 420 -6.12 -0.22 -0.81
N GLY A 421 -5.58 -0.27 -2.02
CA GLY A 421 -6.23 0.25 -3.21
C GLY A 421 -7.47 -0.56 -3.58
N ALA A 422 -7.25 -1.85 -3.89
CA ALA A 422 -8.31 -2.82 -4.18
C ALA A 422 -8.57 -3.78 -3.01
N SER A 423 -7.71 -3.78 -1.97
CA SER A 423 -7.88 -4.59 -0.76
C SER A 423 -7.83 -6.11 -0.97
N GLY A 424 -7.13 -6.59 -2.01
CA GLY A 424 -7.00 -8.01 -2.34
C GLY A 424 -6.13 -8.81 -1.34
N ILE A 425 -6.45 -10.08 -1.13
CA ILE A 425 -5.61 -10.99 -0.31
C ILE A 425 -4.45 -11.62 -1.11
N ASP A 426 -4.46 -11.39 -2.43
CA ASP A 426 -3.49 -11.87 -3.37
C ASP A 426 -2.20 -11.04 -3.37
N GLY A 427 -1.06 -11.69 -3.62
CA GLY A 427 0.21 -11.00 -3.82
C GLY A 427 0.85 -10.35 -2.59
N VAL A 428 0.28 -10.54 -1.40
CA VAL A 428 0.73 -9.82 -0.20
C VAL A 428 2.15 -10.20 0.22
N ILE A 429 2.52 -11.50 0.11
CA ILE A 429 3.90 -11.95 0.37
C ILE A 429 4.85 -11.32 -0.64
N SER A 430 4.48 -11.34 -1.92
CA SER A 430 5.25 -10.77 -3.00
C SER A 430 5.48 -9.27 -2.83
N SER A 431 4.45 -8.51 -2.43
CA SER A 431 4.58 -7.07 -2.14
C SER A 431 5.48 -6.78 -0.95
N ALA A 432 5.33 -7.51 0.17
CA ALA A 432 6.23 -7.35 1.32
C ALA A 432 7.67 -7.72 0.96
N ALA A 433 7.88 -8.75 0.14
CA ALA A 433 9.19 -9.12 -0.35
C ALA A 433 9.78 -8.08 -1.29
N GLY A 434 8.97 -7.40 -2.10
CA GLY A 434 9.39 -6.24 -2.91
C GLY A 434 9.90 -5.09 -2.05
N VAL A 435 9.24 -4.81 -0.92
CA VAL A 435 9.72 -3.81 0.05
C VAL A 435 11.04 -4.25 0.70
N ALA A 436 11.15 -5.51 1.11
CA ALA A 436 12.39 -6.04 1.68
C ALA A 436 13.56 -5.99 0.68
N ALA A 437 13.27 -6.23 -0.60
CA ALA A 437 14.25 -6.18 -1.67
C ALA A 437 14.77 -4.76 -1.98
N ALA A 438 14.00 -3.72 -1.63
CA ALA A 438 14.47 -2.33 -1.66
C ALA A 438 15.47 -2.00 -0.53
N GLY A 439 15.80 -2.97 0.34
CA GLY A 439 16.78 -2.83 1.41
C GLY A 439 16.19 -2.61 2.81
N HIS A 440 14.87 -2.70 2.97
CA HIS A 440 14.20 -2.51 4.26
C HIS A 440 14.15 -3.80 5.08
N HIS A 441 14.43 -3.69 6.38
CA HIS A 441 14.02 -4.72 7.33
C HIS A 441 12.48 -4.73 7.41
N THR A 442 11.87 -5.86 7.06
CA THR A 442 10.42 -5.94 6.84
C THR A 442 9.80 -7.06 7.68
N THR A 443 8.69 -6.75 8.35
CA THR A 443 7.79 -7.72 8.97
C THR A 443 6.46 -7.68 8.26
N LEU A 444 5.99 -8.82 7.76
CA LEU A 444 4.66 -8.98 7.19
C LEU A 444 3.73 -9.61 8.23
N LEU A 445 2.62 -8.94 8.55
CA LEU A 445 1.49 -9.53 9.28
C LEU A 445 0.41 -9.98 8.30
N ILE A 446 0.12 -11.28 8.25
CA ILE A 446 -0.76 -11.89 7.25
C ILE A 446 -1.68 -12.95 7.87
N GLY A 447 -2.88 -13.13 7.32
CA GLY A 447 -3.75 -14.26 7.66
C GLY A 447 -3.39 -15.53 6.88
N ASP A 448 -3.78 -16.70 7.37
CA ASP A 448 -3.54 -18.01 6.74
C ASP A 448 -4.05 -18.11 5.29
N LEU A 449 -5.26 -17.64 4.99
CA LEU A 449 -5.79 -17.69 3.62
C LEU A 449 -5.01 -16.80 2.65
N ALA A 450 -4.59 -15.61 3.10
CA ALA A 450 -3.76 -14.70 2.29
C ALA A 450 -2.35 -15.28 2.08
N PHE A 451 -1.79 -15.91 3.13
CA PHE A 451 -0.53 -16.65 3.02
C PHE A 451 -0.64 -17.78 1.99
N GLN A 452 -1.71 -18.58 2.05
CA GLN A 452 -1.98 -19.64 1.10
C GLN A 452 -2.13 -19.12 -0.33
N HIS A 453 -2.81 -17.97 -0.49
CA HIS A 453 -3.05 -17.38 -1.80
C HIS A 453 -1.75 -16.98 -2.52
N ASP A 454 -0.70 -16.62 -1.79
CA ASP A 454 0.57 -16.14 -2.34
C ASP A 454 1.80 -16.99 -1.97
N ILE A 455 1.63 -18.30 -1.80
CA ILE A 455 2.76 -19.26 -1.65
C ILE A 455 3.76 -19.12 -2.80
N GLY A 456 3.29 -18.84 -4.02
CA GLY A 456 4.16 -18.56 -5.17
C GLY A 456 5.14 -17.40 -4.92
N GLY A 457 4.71 -16.37 -4.20
CA GLY A 457 5.55 -15.25 -3.77
C GLY A 457 6.66 -15.68 -2.80
N LEU A 458 6.36 -16.62 -1.90
CA LEU A 458 7.36 -17.19 -0.98
C LEU A 458 8.45 -17.96 -1.75
N LEU A 459 8.05 -18.77 -2.74
CA LEU A 459 8.99 -19.50 -3.60
C LEU A 459 9.83 -18.57 -4.46
N ALA A 460 9.25 -17.45 -4.89
CA ALA A 460 9.89 -16.51 -5.82
C ALA A 460 11.10 -15.78 -5.23
N VAL A 461 11.23 -15.74 -3.90
CA VAL A 461 12.28 -14.97 -3.20
C VAL A 461 13.28 -15.84 -2.42
N LEU A 462 13.23 -17.17 -2.57
CA LEU A 462 14.13 -18.09 -1.87
C LEU A 462 15.63 -17.87 -2.14
N LYS A 463 15.96 -17.28 -3.30
CA LYS A 463 17.35 -16.99 -3.69
C LYS A 463 17.79 -15.59 -3.27
N ASP A 464 16.85 -14.77 -2.81
CA ASP A 464 17.11 -13.39 -2.44
C ASP A 464 17.53 -13.37 -0.97
N SER A 465 18.58 -12.60 -0.65
CA SER A 465 19.00 -12.40 0.74
C SER A 465 18.15 -11.30 1.39
N LEU A 466 16.88 -11.60 1.65
CA LEU A 466 15.91 -10.63 2.19
C LEU A 466 15.81 -10.67 3.71
N SER A 467 15.67 -9.51 4.30
CA SER A 467 15.30 -9.33 5.71
C SER A 467 13.78 -9.30 5.86
N LEU A 468 13.11 -10.45 5.73
CA LEU A 468 11.65 -10.57 5.75
C LEU A 468 11.13 -11.56 6.81
N THR A 469 10.50 -11.06 7.87
CA THR A 469 9.78 -11.91 8.83
C THR A 469 8.30 -11.98 8.46
N ILE A 470 7.75 -13.18 8.21
CA ILE A 470 6.33 -13.36 7.89
C ILE A 470 5.62 -13.93 9.12
N ILE A 471 4.73 -13.15 9.73
CA ILE A 471 3.88 -13.57 10.86
C ILE A 471 2.50 -13.96 10.31
N VAL A 472 2.17 -15.24 10.40
CA VAL A 472 0.89 -15.80 9.96
C VAL A 472 -0.02 -15.95 11.16
N LEU A 473 -1.11 -15.18 11.17
CA LEU A 473 -2.25 -15.37 12.08
C LEU A 473 -3.11 -16.50 11.49
N ASP A 474 -3.06 -17.66 12.12
CA ASP A 474 -3.72 -18.88 11.63
C ASP A 474 -4.96 -19.17 12.46
N ASP A 475 -6.08 -18.60 12.01
CA ASP A 475 -7.42 -18.85 12.57
C ASP A 475 -8.19 -19.95 11.82
N GLU A 476 -7.49 -20.71 10.96
CA GLU A 476 -8.02 -21.75 10.09
C GLU A 476 -9.12 -21.27 9.12
N GLY A 477 -9.01 -20.06 8.57
CA GLY A 477 -9.93 -19.54 7.56
C GLY A 477 -10.12 -18.02 7.53
N GLY A 478 -11.28 -17.61 7.03
CA GLY A 478 -11.66 -16.20 6.92
C GLY A 478 -12.25 -15.66 8.22
N GLY A 479 -11.45 -15.50 9.28
CA GLY A 479 -11.93 -15.02 10.60
C GLY A 479 -12.75 -13.72 10.55
N ILE A 480 -12.46 -12.82 9.61
CA ILE A 480 -13.21 -11.57 9.41
C ILE A 480 -14.73 -11.78 9.24
N PHE A 481 -15.16 -12.89 8.64
CA PHE A 481 -16.58 -13.11 8.38
C PHE A 481 -17.38 -13.29 9.68
N SER A 482 -16.73 -13.69 10.77
CA SER A 482 -17.33 -13.80 12.11
C SER A 482 -17.74 -12.44 12.71
N TYR A 483 -17.24 -11.34 12.16
CA TYR A 483 -17.62 -9.97 12.56
C TYR A 483 -18.75 -9.39 11.71
N LEU A 484 -19.18 -10.10 10.67
CA LEU A 484 -20.27 -9.66 9.79
C LEU A 484 -21.62 -10.19 10.29
N PRO A 485 -22.72 -9.44 10.06
CA PRO A 485 -24.07 -9.87 10.49
C PRO A 485 -24.48 -11.26 9.98
N ILE A 486 -23.94 -11.69 8.84
CA ILE A 486 -24.23 -13.00 8.23
C ILE A 486 -23.88 -14.17 9.17
N SER A 487 -22.88 -14.02 10.04
CA SER A 487 -22.48 -15.05 11.02
C SER A 487 -23.58 -15.40 12.02
N GLY A 488 -24.48 -14.47 12.33
CA GLY A 488 -25.58 -14.69 13.28
C GLY A 488 -26.87 -15.18 12.65
N VAL A 489 -26.96 -15.26 11.31
CA VAL A 489 -28.20 -15.62 10.60
C VAL A 489 -28.04 -16.80 9.65
N ALA A 490 -26.83 -17.07 9.15
CA ALA A 490 -26.58 -18.20 8.27
C ALA A 490 -26.55 -19.53 9.04
N ASP A 491 -26.93 -20.61 8.37
CA ASP A 491 -26.68 -21.95 8.89
C ASP A 491 -25.18 -22.16 9.11
N SER A 492 -24.81 -22.76 10.24
CA SER A 492 -23.41 -22.93 10.65
C SER A 492 -22.56 -23.71 9.63
N SER A 493 -23.14 -24.71 8.95
CA SER A 493 -22.43 -25.50 7.94
C SER A 493 -22.18 -24.72 6.66
N LEU A 494 -23.20 -23.98 6.18
CA LEU A 494 -23.07 -23.10 5.02
C LEU A 494 -22.13 -21.93 5.29
N PHE A 495 -22.19 -21.34 6.49
CA PHE A 495 -21.27 -20.29 6.89
C PHE A 495 -19.82 -20.77 6.88
N LYS A 496 -19.59 -21.98 7.42
CA LYS A 496 -18.27 -22.62 7.40
C LYS A 496 -17.79 -22.86 5.97
N GLU A 497 -18.62 -23.44 5.12
CA GLU A 497 -18.28 -23.83 3.74
C GLU A 497 -18.01 -22.62 2.82
N PHE A 498 -18.86 -21.59 2.86
CA PHE A 498 -18.86 -20.52 1.85
C PHE A 498 -18.26 -19.19 2.31
N PHE A 499 -18.03 -19.00 3.61
CA PHE A 499 -17.47 -17.74 4.15
C PHE A 499 -16.13 -17.99 4.82
N THR A 500 -16.10 -18.74 5.93
CA THR A 500 -14.83 -18.95 6.62
C THR A 500 -13.90 -19.88 5.85
N THR A 501 -14.43 -20.72 4.96
CA THR A 501 -13.67 -21.57 4.01
C THR A 501 -12.43 -22.21 4.63
N PRO A 502 -12.55 -22.96 5.75
CA PRO A 502 -11.40 -23.39 6.52
C PRO A 502 -10.45 -24.26 5.71
N GLN A 503 -9.15 -23.96 5.81
CA GLN A 503 -8.09 -24.67 5.10
C GLN A 503 -7.17 -25.36 6.10
N GLN A 504 -6.56 -26.47 5.69
CA GLN A 504 -5.57 -27.20 6.50
C GLN A 504 -4.21 -27.14 5.81
N LEU A 505 -3.69 -25.92 5.63
CA LEU A 505 -2.39 -25.73 5.03
C LEU A 505 -1.28 -26.13 6.03
N PRO A 506 -0.42 -27.11 5.73
CA PRO A 506 0.64 -27.51 6.65
C PRO A 506 1.82 -26.53 6.58
N ILE A 507 1.65 -25.30 7.07
CA ILE A 507 2.60 -24.18 6.95
C ILE A 507 4.02 -24.59 7.36
N ARG A 508 4.18 -25.28 8.49
CA ARG A 508 5.47 -25.81 8.96
C ARG A 508 6.17 -26.65 7.90
N LYS A 509 5.46 -27.65 7.35
CA LYS A 509 6.01 -28.56 6.34
C LYS A 509 6.38 -27.81 5.07
N ILE A 510 5.59 -26.81 4.68
CA ILE A 510 5.86 -25.99 3.49
C ILE A 510 7.16 -25.20 3.72
N ALA A 511 7.25 -24.42 4.79
CA ALA A 511 8.43 -23.61 5.12
C ALA A 511 9.70 -24.47 5.24
N GLU A 512 9.64 -25.55 6.01
CA GLU A 512 10.79 -26.45 6.22
C GLU A 512 11.23 -27.15 4.93
N SER A 513 10.29 -27.54 4.05
CA SER A 513 10.63 -28.23 2.78
C SER A 513 11.36 -27.34 1.76
N ILE A 514 11.26 -26.02 1.90
CA ILE A 514 11.96 -25.03 1.08
C ILE A 514 13.08 -24.31 1.85
N GLY A 515 13.43 -24.80 3.03
CA GLY A 515 14.57 -24.32 3.82
C GLY A 515 14.36 -22.97 4.52
N ILE A 516 13.12 -22.56 4.76
CA ILE A 516 12.79 -21.34 5.51
C ILE A 516 12.65 -21.68 6.99
N ASP A 517 13.28 -20.88 7.85
CA ASP A 517 13.15 -21.00 9.30
C ASP A 517 11.69 -20.82 9.73
N TYR A 518 11.22 -21.74 10.56
CA TYR A 518 9.85 -21.77 11.03
C TYR A 518 9.77 -21.73 12.55
N PHE A 519 8.87 -20.91 13.07
CA PHE A 519 8.56 -20.81 14.49
C PHE A 519 7.04 -20.93 14.69
N GLU A 520 6.63 -21.66 15.72
CA GLU A 520 5.26 -21.63 16.23
C GLU A 520 5.28 -20.91 17.57
N VAL A 521 4.43 -19.90 17.72
CA VAL A 521 4.43 -19.01 18.87
C VAL A 521 3.03 -18.95 19.47
N THR A 522 2.93 -19.31 20.74
CA THR A 522 1.65 -19.30 21.50
C THR A 522 1.67 -18.32 22.67
N GLU A 523 2.84 -17.73 22.97
CA GLU A 523 3.06 -16.87 24.13
C GLU A 523 3.67 -15.53 23.73
N ILE A 524 3.20 -14.43 24.33
CA ILE A 524 3.62 -13.07 24.00
C ILE A 524 5.13 -12.84 24.18
N ASN A 525 5.75 -13.48 25.17
CA ASN A 525 7.18 -13.35 25.43
C ASN A 525 8.03 -13.99 24.31
N GLN A 526 7.56 -15.09 23.70
CA GLN A 526 8.24 -15.71 22.57
C GLN A 526 8.19 -14.79 21.34
N LEU A 527 7.03 -14.19 21.08
CA LEU A 527 6.87 -13.19 20.02
C LEU A 527 7.82 -12.01 20.24
N ALA A 528 7.84 -11.45 21.45
CA ALA A 528 8.67 -10.30 21.80
C ALA A 528 10.17 -10.56 21.57
N GLU A 529 10.67 -11.76 21.87
CA GLU A 529 12.07 -12.11 21.58
C GLU A 529 12.35 -12.20 20.08
N LEU A 530 11.44 -12.81 19.30
CA LEU A 530 11.61 -12.92 17.87
C LEU A 530 11.58 -11.56 17.17
N LEU A 531 10.77 -10.60 17.67
CA LEU A 531 10.66 -9.25 17.08
C LEU A 531 11.92 -8.38 17.25
N LYS A 532 12.86 -8.72 18.13
CA LYS A 532 14.09 -7.93 18.34
C LYS A 532 15.10 -7.99 17.20
N ALA A 533 15.10 -9.10 16.44
CA ALA A 533 16.05 -9.33 15.35
C ALA A 533 15.37 -9.96 14.12
N PRO A 534 14.59 -9.17 13.36
CA PRO A 534 13.96 -9.60 12.11
C PRO A 534 14.90 -9.42 10.92
N ASP A 535 15.96 -10.25 10.83
CA ASP A 535 17.10 -10.04 9.93
C ASP A 535 17.14 -10.95 8.68
N ARG A 536 16.22 -11.90 8.55
CA ARG A 536 16.20 -12.89 7.46
C ARG A 536 14.79 -13.37 7.13
N LEU A 537 14.68 -14.06 6.00
CA LEU A 537 13.47 -14.79 5.61
C LEU A 537 13.13 -15.87 6.64
N ARG A 538 12.00 -15.70 7.33
CA ARG A 538 11.46 -16.68 8.29
C ARG A 538 9.94 -16.59 8.39
N VAL A 539 9.31 -17.67 8.81
CA VAL A 539 7.86 -17.75 9.05
C VAL A 539 7.60 -18.00 10.53
N ILE A 540 6.76 -17.15 11.12
CA ILE A 540 6.24 -17.29 12.48
C ILE A 540 4.75 -17.56 12.37
N ARG A 541 4.28 -18.74 12.78
CA ARG A 541 2.86 -19.06 12.88
C ARG A 541 2.38 -18.77 14.30
N ILE A 542 1.27 -18.05 14.41
CA ILE A 542 0.52 -17.86 15.64
C ILE A 542 -0.84 -18.54 15.45
N PRO A 543 -1.08 -19.72 16.05
CA PRO A 543 -2.40 -20.34 16.01
C PRO A 543 -3.38 -19.50 16.82
N VAL A 544 -4.54 -19.20 16.24
CA VAL A 544 -5.58 -18.36 16.84
C VAL A 544 -6.87 -19.15 16.91
N ASP A 545 -7.42 -19.29 18.12
CA ASP A 545 -8.80 -19.78 18.24
C ASP A 545 -9.75 -18.64 17.85
N ARG A 546 -10.45 -18.83 16.72
CA ARG A 546 -11.33 -17.82 16.15
C ARG A 546 -12.47 -17.41 17.07
N GLU A 547 -13.03 -18.34 17.84
CA GLU A 547 -14.15 -18.03 18.73
C GLU A 547 -13.68 -17.21 19.93
N LEU A 548 -12.54 -17.58 20.51
CA LEU A 548 -11.90 -16.81 21.59
C LEU A 548 -11.46 -15.42 21.11
N ASP A 549 -10.92 -15.31 19.90
CA ASP A 549 -10.49 -14.03 19.32
C ASP A 549 -11.68 -13.08 19.10
N VAL A 550 -12.78 -13.57 18.52
CA VAL A 550 -14.00 -12.79 18.33
C VAL A 550 -14.61 -12.35 19.68
N ASP A 551 -14.62 -13.25 20.67
CA ASP A 551 -15.09 -12.93 22.01
C ASP A 551 -14.21 -11.86 22.68
N GLN A 552 -12.88 -11.97 22.59
CA GLN A 552 -11.94 -10.97 23.10
C GLN A 552 -12.19 -9.59 22.47
N HIS A 553 -12.36 -9.51 21.14
CA HIS A 553 -12.68 -8.25 20.48
C HIS A 553 -13.98 -7.61 20.98
N ARG A 554 -15.03 -8.41 21.23
CA ARG A 554 -16.31 -7.92 21.78
C ARG A 554 -16.12 -7.41 23.20
N ARG A 555 -15.40 -8.16 24.04
CA ARG A 555 -15.10 -7.75 25.43
C ARG A 555 -14.25 -6.49 25.48
N LEU A 556 -13.24 -6.36 24.61
CA LEU A 556 -12.44 -5.14 24.46
C LEU A 556 -13.31 -3.94 24.11
N ALA A 557 -14.16 -4.06 23.08
CA ALA A 557 -15.07 -2.98 22.69
C ALA A 557 -16.05 -2.60 23.81
N GLN A 558 -16.60 -3.58 24.53
CA GLN A 558 -17.50 -3.34 25.66
C GLN A 558 -16.78 -2.69 26.85
N ALA A 559 -15.56 -3.11 27.15
CA ALA A 559 -14.76 -2.54 28.23
C ALA A 559 -14.40 -1.07 27.95
N VAL A 560 -14.01 -0.76 26.71
CA VAL A 560 -13.79 0.63 26.30
C VAL A 560 -15.08 1.44 26.40
N ALA A 561 -16.20 0.94 25.87
CA ALA A 561 -17.48 1.64 25.95
C ALA A 561 -17.92 1.92 27.40
N THR A 562 -17.67 0.98 28.31
CA THR A 562 -17.96 1.13 29.74
C THR A 562 -17.05 2.20 30.36
N ALA A 563 -15.74 2.14 30.12
CA ALA A 563 -14.78 3.12 30.63
C ALA A 563 -15.07 4.55 30.13
N LEU A 564 -15.58 4.70 28.90
CA LEU A 564 -15.95 6.00 28.34
C LEU A 564 -17.27 6.54 28.90
N SER A 565 -18.16 5.70 29.44
CA SER A 565 -19.42 6.15 30.06
C SER A 565 -19.21 6.85 31.41
N GLU A 566 -18.01 6.78 31.96
CA GLU A 566 -17.59 7.42 33.21
C GLU A 566 -16.95 8.81 32.98
N LEU A 567 -16.73 9.20 31.72
CA LEU A 567 -16.29 10.53 31.29
C LEU A 567 -17.49 11.41 30.95
#